data_AF-A0A831PDS7-F1
#
_entry.id   AF-A0A831PDS7-F1
#
_cell.length_a   1.000
_cell.length_b   1.000
_cell.length_c   1.000
_cell.angle_alpha   90.00
_cell.angle_beta   90.00
_cell.angle_gamma   90.00
#
_symmetry.space_group_name_H-M   'P 1'
#
loop_
_entity.id
_entity.type
_entity.pdbx_description
1 polymer ?
#
loop_
_entity_poly.entity_id
_entity_poly.type
_entity_poly.pdbx_seq_one_letter_code
_entity_poly.pdbx_strand_id
1 'polypeptide(L)'
;MRRLILILLLVLCSFWNLAAAFPENASESSEKLKRILDNVSNAIVKVVAEAGKVYVGTGIALEPDMVLTSALLVRNPAARLVVVRTDGSRFPARLKGRDPKTSMALLQLESSVLTPIPRAKGVEVGDWIALVGAFYDRFPAVQQGVVSSVSHDAVILNVAAVPGSSGGAVLNADGRLVAVMRGRFGYATTPDIRLESESGDMTFLGRKVHSSDLSYAIPVVRLGELADKLKRFGHVPRAWAGLRLTAGGKDRALRITGVQPGSPAERAGMLIRDHILAINGREVVTVGDVMRTLRGLAPGDTLRLDVERDNLRKGILLTLEEDPRKRTEIAASAAEMEHDGFDDFSDTLPVFRRFLLRAGKDGSLLPGDFRKRMREMAVSVHHRSLEPFRRRLRRLVWQADLMENHMETIQSVNLERMQAELKELEQQTQKSLKARQRQLEEDRRNLTADLQRVRKRIEALKKDSKK
;
A
#
# COMPACT_ATOMS: atom_id res chain seq x y z
N MET A 1 0.54 -5.94 69.05
CA MET A 1 0.30 -7.20 68.30
C MET A 1 -0.76 -7.09 67.20
N ARG A 2 -2.03 -6.77 67.47
CA ARG A 2 -3.09 -6.75 66.43
C ARG A 2 -2.81 -5.84 65.21
N ARG A 3 -2.24 -4.64 65.41
CA ARG A 3 -1.86 -3.73 64.31
C ARG A 3 -0.69 -4.26 63.46
N LEU A 4 0.25 -4.99 64.09
CA LEU A 4 1.40 -5.56 63.39
C LEU A 4 0.96 -6.74 62.49
N ILE A 5 0.03 -7.56 62.99
CA ILE A 5 -0.58 -8.67 62.25
C ILE A 5 -1.39 -8.16 61.06
N LEU A 6 -2.12 -7.06 61.23
CA LEU A 6 -2.90 -6.44 60.13
C LEU A 6 -2.00 -5.87 59.03
N ILE A 7 -0.89 -5.23 59.41
CA ILE A 7 0.10 -4.71 58.44
C ILE A 7 0.79 -5.88 57.71
N LEU A 8 1.16 -6.95 58.44
CA LEU A 8 1.75 -8.14 57.83
C LEU A 8 0.78 -8.81 56.84
N LEU A 9 -0.51 -8.89 57.19
CA LEU A 9 -1.56 -9.40 56.31
C LEU A 9 -1.77 -8.52 55.07
N LEU A 10 -1.75 -7.20 55.21
CA LEU A 10 -1.86 -6.28 54.08
C LEU A 10 -0.65 -6.37 53.14
N VAL A 11 0.56 -6.54 53.69
CA VAL A 11 1.79 -6.77 52.91
C VAL A 11 1.73 -8.13 52.20
N LEU A 12 1.32 -9.20 52.89
CA LEU A 12 1.14 -10.52 52.29
C LEU A 12 0.07 -10.53 51.19
N CYS A 13 -1.06 -9.83 51.37
CA CYS A 13 -2.09 -9.67 50.34
C CYS A 13 -1.63 -8.85 49.14
N SER A 14 -0.71 -7.90 49.33
CA SER A 14 -0.13 -7.14 48.21
C SER A 14 0.95 -7.94 47.46
N PHE A 15 1.67 -8.84 48.13
CA PHE A 15 2.57 -9.80 47.47
C PHE A 15 1.81 -10.91 46.71
N TRP A 16 0.67 -11.38 47.22
CA TRP A 16 -0.14 -12.38 46.53
C TRP A 16 -0.77 -11.85 45.23
N ASN A 17 -1.16 -10.57 45.22
CA ASN A 17 -1.63 -9.88 44.00
C ASN A 17 -0.48 -9.58 43.01
N LEU A 18 0.76 -9.46 43.48
CA LEU A 18 1.91 -9.21 42.60
C LEU A 18 2.36 -10.48 41.86
N ALA A 19 2.27 -11.66 42.50
CA ALA A 19 2.54 -12.94 41.83
C ALA A 19 1.51 -13.27 40.75
N ALA A 20 0.24 -12.89 40.94
CA ALA A 20 -0.80 -12.99 39.92
C ALA A 20 -0.67 -11.94 38.78
N ALA A 21 0.25 -10.98 38.91
CA ALA A 21 0.52 -9.94 37.92
C ALA A 21 1.76 -10.22 37.05
N PHE A 22 2.53 -11.28 37.33
CA PHE A 22 3.55 -11.77 36.41
C PHE A 22 2.92 -12.83 35.50
N PRO A 23 3.05 -12.71 34.17
CA PRO A 23 2.35 -13.59 33.25
C PRO A 23 3.00 -14.97 33.27
N GLU A 24 2.42 -15.91 34.01
CA GLU A 24 2.57 -17.36 33.75
C GLU A 24 2.28 -17.67 32.25
N ASN A 25 1.50 -16.81 31.58
CA ASN A 25 1.11 -16.93 30.17
C ASN A 25 2.19 -16.51 29.14
N ALA A 26 3.29 -15.85 29.55
CA ALA A 26 4.32 -15.40 28.60
C ALA A 26 5.19 -16.56 28.10
N SER A 27 5.47 -17.56 28.95
CA SER A 27 6.17 -18.79 28.57
C SER A 27 5.30 -19.64 27.62
N GLU A 28 4.01 -19.77 27.91
CA GLU A 28 3.04 -20.49 27.07
C GLU A 28 2.92 -19.85 25.67
N SER A 29 2.87 -18.52 25.61
CA SER A 29 2.83 -17.77 24.34
C SER A 29 4.12 -17.97 23.52
N SER A 30 5.28 -18.03 24.18
CA SER A 30 6.58 -18.28 23.54
C SER A 30 6.69 -19.70 23.01
N GLU A 31 6.29 -20.71 23.78
CA GLU A 31 6.26 -22.10 23.32
C GLU A 31 5.31 -22.28 22.14
N LYS A 32 4.14 -21.64 22.19
CA LYS A 32 3.17 -21.67 21.09
C LYS A 32 3.75 -21.11 19.80
N LEU A 33 4.45 -19.97 19.86
CA LEU A 33 5.11 -19.38 18.69
C LEU A 33 6.20 -20.29 18.12
N LYS A 34 7.00 -20.94 18.98
CA LYS A 34 8.02 -21.92 18.54
C LYS A 34 7.37 -23.11 17.82
N ARG A 35 6.30 -23.69 18.39
CA ARG A 35 5.56 -24.79 17.77
C ARG A 35 4.97 -24.39 16.41
N ILE A 36 4.40 -23.18 16.32
CA ILE A 36 3.90 -22.66 15.05
C ILE A 36 5.05 -22.59 14.03
N LEU A 37 6.18 -21.99 14.39
CA LEU A 37 7.35 -21.88 13.53
C LEU A 37 7.85 -23.23 13.03
N ASP A 38 7.98 -24.22 13.91
CA ASP A 38 8.45 -25.56 13.56
C ASP A 38 7.52 -26.19 12.51
N ASN A 39 6.20 -26.09 12.72
CA ASN A 39 5.18 -26.64 11.84
C ASN A 39 5.13 -25.98 10.45
N VAL A 40 5.43 -24.69 10.33
CA VAL A 40 5.37 -23.95 9.05
C VAL A 40 6.73 -23.69 8.42
N SER A 41 7.81 -24.16 9.04
CA SER A 41 9.20 -23.88 8.64
C SER A 41 9.52 -24.29 7.20
N ASN A 42 8.91 -25.38 6.69
CA ASN A 42 9.06 -25.83 5.31
C ASN A 42 8.02 -25.23 4.34
N ALA A 43 7.07 -24.46 4.86
CA ALA A 43 6.00 -23.84 4.09
C ALA A 43 6.24 -22.34 3.85
N ILE A 44 7.03 -21.69 4.69
CA ILE A 44 7.37 -20.28 4.58
C ILE A 44 8.81 -20.15 4.15
N VAL A 45 9.06 -19.31 3.16
CA VAL A 45 10.38 -19.17 2.52
C VAL A 45 10.76 -17.70 2.36
N LYS A 46 12.06 -17.43 2.32
CA LYS A 46 12.60 -16.14 1.90
C LYS A 46 12.72 -16.15 0.38
N VAL A 47 12.22 -15.11 -0.28
CA VAL A 47 12.35 -14.93 -1.73
C VAL A 47 13.37 -13.84 -2.00
N VAL A 48 14.36 -14.16 -2.82
CA VAL A 48 15.45 -13.26 -3.21
C VAL A 48 15.35 -13.02 -4.71
N ALA A 49 15.29 -11.76 -5.12
CA ALA A 49 15.33 -11.34 -6.52
C ALA A 49 16.61 -10.53 -6.78
N GLU A 50 17.44 -11.01 -7.69
CA GLU A 50 18.75 -10.45 -8.00
C GLU A 50 18.72 -9.80 -9.39
N ALA A 51 18.88 -8.48 -9.45
CA ALA A 51 18.88 -7.69 -10.68
C ALA A 51 19.84 -6.49 -10.57
N GLY A 52 21.14 -6.77 -10.36
CA GLY A 52 22.16 -5.77 -10.02
C GLY A 52 22.04 -5.20 -8.58
N LYS A 53 20.82 -5.16 -8.04
CA LYS A 53 20.51 -5.02 -6.60
C LYS A 53 19.79 -6.29 -6.12
N VAL A 54 19.90 -6.56 -4.82
CA VAL A 54 19.22 -7.69 -4.17
C VAL A 54 17.96 -7.18 -3.48
N TYR A 55 16.83 -7.77 -3.85
CA TYR A 55 15.55 -7.54 -3.19
C TYR A 55 15.16 -8.78 -2.42
N VAL A 56 14.65 -8.60 -1.20
CA VAL A 56 14.27 -9.68 -0.29
C VAL A 56 12.81 -9.50 0.11
N GLY A 57 12.08 -10.59 0.13
CA GLY A 57 10.77 -10.66 0.75
C GLY A 57 10.43 -12.07 1.21
N THR A 58 9.16 -12.29 1.50
CA THR A 58 8.67 -13.57 1.98
C THR A 58 7.79 -14.23 0.93
N GLY A 59 7.80 -15.56 0.88
CA GLY A 59 6.86 -16.35 0.11
C GLY A 59 6.26 -17.46 0.96
N ILE A 60 5.11 -17.95 0.52
CA ILE A 60 4.42 -19.09 1.12
C ILE A 60 4.21 -20.19 0.09
N ALA A 61 4.47 -21.43 0.46
CA ALA A 61 4.22 -22.60 -0.37
C ALA A 61 2.71 -22.89 -0.42
N LEU A 62 2.13 -22.79 -1.61
CA LEU A 62 0.73 -23.18 -1.85
C LEU A 62 0.62 -24.62 -2.34
N GLU A 63 1.64 -25.10 -3.04
CA GLU A 63 1.87 -26.47 -3.50
C GLU A 63 3.37 -26.80 -3.25
N PRO A 64 3.80 -28.07 -3.35
CA PRO A 64 5.19 -28.47 -3.06
C PRO A 64 6.28 -27.77 -3.90
N ASP A 65 5.89 -27.21 -5.04
CA ASP A 65 6.75 -26.53 -6.02
C ASP A 65 6.27 -25.11 -6.33
N MET A 66 5.22 -24.61 -5.66
CA MET A 66 4.60 -23.32 -5.99
C MET A 66 4.58 -22.38 -4.80
N VAL A 67 5.16 -21.19 -4.99
CA VAL A 67 5.32 -20.17 -3.95
C VAL A 67 4.58 -18.90 -4.32
N LEU A 68 3.65 -18.46 -3.46
CA LEU A 68 3.02 -17.16 -3.58
C LEU A 68 3.87 -16.12 -2.83
N THR A 69 4.15 -14.98 -3.45
CA THR A 69 4.95 -13.89 -2.88
C THR A 69 4.43 -12.51 -3.34
N SER A 70 5.12 -11.43 -2.96
CA SER A 70 4.80 -10.08 -3.38
C SER A 70 5.18 -9.82 -4.84
N ALA A 71 4.26 -9.24 -5.61
CA ALA A 71 4.52 -8.77 -6.97
C ALA A 71 5.61 -7.70 -7.04
N LEU A 72 5.91 -7.03 -5.92
CA LEU A 72 6.95 -6.00 -5.86
C LEU A 72 8.36 -6.59 -6.02
N LEU A 73 8.57 -7.86 -5.68
CA LEU A 73 9.86 -8.54 -5.84
C LEU A 73 10.17 -8.90 -7.29
N VAL A 74 9.14 -9.12 -8.10
CA VAL A 74 9.24 -9.62 -9.49
C VAL A 74 8.95 -8.53 -10.52
N ARG A 75 9.28 -7.28 -10.18
CA ARG A 75 9.07 -6.14 -11.08
C ARG A 75 9.99 -6.18 -12.29
N ASN A 76 11.24 -6.58 -12.08
CA ASN A 76 12.23 -6.72 -13.13
C ASN A 76 12.16 -8.16 -13.70
N PRO A 77 11.78 -8.33 -14.98
CA PRO A 77 11.66 -9.66 -15.58
C PRO A 77 12.99 -10.39 -15.75
N ALA A 78 14.10 -9.66 -15.84
CA ALA A 78 15.45 -10.22 -15.91
C ALA A 78 16.02 -10.62 -14.53
N ALA A 79 15.27 -10.43 -13.44
CA ALA A 79 15.75 -10.78 -12.11
C ALA A 79 15.87 -12.30 -11.94
N ARG A 80 17.02 -12.77 -11.46
CA ARG A 80 17.16 -14.15 -11.01
C ARG A 80 16.40 -14.32 -9.71
N LEU A 81 15.44 -15.25 -9.68
CA LEU A 81 14.62 -15.54 -8.50
C LEU A 81 15.14 -16.78 -7.79
N VAL A 82 15.37 -16.65 -6.49
CA VAL A 82 15.84 -17.73 -5.62
C VAL A 82 14.95 -17.81 -4.39
N VAL A 83 14.45 -19.00 -4.11
CA VAL A 83 13.70 -19.33 -2.90
C VAL A 83 14.67 -19.94 -1.90
N VAL A 84 14.66 -19.43 -0.67
CA VAL A 84 15.53 -19.86 0.42
C VAL A 84 14.68 -20.34 1.59
N ARG A 85 14.86 -21.60 1.99
CA ARG A 85 14.16 -22.19 3.14
C ARG A 85 14.81 -21.77 4.45
N THR A 86 14.13 -22.02 5.57
CA THR A 86 14.61 -21.73 6.94
C THR A 86 15.94 -22.42 7.29
N ASP A 87 16.23 -23.58 6.70
CA ASP A 87 17.50 -24.30 6.84
C ASP A 87 18.64 -23.75 5.96
N GLY A 88 18.37 -22.71 5.16
CA GLY A 88 19.34 -22.08 4.28
C GLY A 88 19.45 -22.71 2.88
N SER A 89 18.78 -23.82 2.61
CA SER A 89 18.74 -24.42 1.26
C SER A 89 18.13 -23.46 0.24
N ARG A 90 18.69 -23.47 -0.98
CA ARG A 90 18.37 -22.50 -2.04
C ARG A 90 17.85 -23.21 -3.29
N PHE A 91 16.74 -22.73 -3.83
CA PHE A 91 16.08 -23.30 -5.00
C PHE A 91 15.85 -22.21 -6.05
N PRO A 92 16.32 -22.39 -7.29
CA PRO A 92 15.93 -21.53 -8.40
C PRO A 92 14.41 -21.55 -8.60
N ALA A 93 13.84 -20.40 -8.96
CA ALA A 93 12.42 -20.28 -9.27
C ALA A 93 12.19 -19.46 -10.53
N ARG A 94 11.08 -19.72 -11.21
CA ARG A 94 10.60 -18.98 -12.37
C ARG A 94 9.30 -18.27 -12.04
N LEU A 95 9.08 -17.10 -12.61
CA LEU A 95 7.80 -16.39 -12.47
C LEU A 95 6.74 -17.12 -13.28
N LYS A 96 5.72 -17.67 -12.62
CA LYS A 96 4.56 -18.28 -13.28
C LYS A 96 3.50 -17.25 -13.64
N GLY A 97 3.30 -16.26 -12.78
CA GLY A 97 2.38 -15.17 -13.04
C GLY A 97 2.43 -14.07 -11.98
N ARG A 98 1.99 -12.86 -12.33
CA ARG A 98 1.90 -11.74 -11.39
C ARG A 98 0.66 -10.91 -11.58
N ASP A 99 0.20 -10.31 -10.50
CA ASP A 99 -0.86 -9.32 -10.52
C ASP A 99 -0.53 -8.12 -9.61
N PRO A 100 -0.08 -6.99 -10.18
CA PRO A 100 0.25 -5.80 -9.41
C PRO A 100 -0.92 -5.24 -8.58
N LYS A 101 -2.17 -5.45 -9.02
CA LYS A 101 -3.38 -4.92 -8.34
C LYS A 101 -3.61 -5.59 -6.99
N THR A 102 -3.51 -6.93 -6.91
CA THR A 102 -3.47 -7.66 -5.63
C THR A 102 -2.10 -7.57 -4.97
N SER A 103 -1.08 -7.17 -5.73
CA SER A 103 0.32 -7.13 -5.32
C SER A 103 0.90 -8.51 -5.02
N MET A 104 0.40 -9.54 -5.70
CA MET A 104 0.83 -10.93 -5.55
C MET A 104 1.46 -11.48 -6.83
N ALA A 105 2.40 -12.39 -6.66
CA ALA A 105 3.04 -13.15 -7.72
C ALA A 105 3.16 -14.62 -7.33
N LEU A 106 3.08 -15.49 -8.32
CA LEU A 106 3.21 -16.92 -8.19
C LEU A 106 4.52 -17.37 -8.85
N LEU A 107 5.36 -18.03 -8.07
CA LEU A 107 6.63 -18.59 -8.49
C LEU A 107 6.52 -20.11 -8.58
N GLN A 108 7.22 -20.67 -9.55
CA GLN A 108 7.36 -22.11 -9.77
C GLN A 108 8.81 -22.50 -9.52
N LEU A 109 9.03 -23.46 -8.63
CA LEU A 109 10.33 -24.11 -8.42
C LEU A 109 10.50 -25.24 -9.42
N GLU A 110 11.75 -25.60 -9.71
CA GLU A 110 12.07 -26.76 -10.57
C GLU A 110 11.92 -28.10 -9.81
N SER A 111 11.82 -28.05 -8.48
CA SER A 111 11.72 -29.23 -7.61
C SER A 111 10.57 -29.10 -6.61
N SER A 112 9.83 -30.19 -6.38
CA SER A 112 8.75 -30.30 -5.39
C SER A 112 9.27 -30.60 -3.98
N VAL A 113 9.86 -29.59 -3.32
CA VAL A 113 10.62 -29.74 -2.07
C VAL A 113 9.96 -29.10 -0.85
N LEU A 114 8.87 -28.36 -1.06
CA LEU A 114 8.18 -27.59 -0.02
C LEU A 114 6.97 -28.37 0.52
N THR A 115 6.54 -27.99 1.72
CA THR A 115 5.27 -28.47 2.29
C THR A 115 4.22 -27.38 2.16
N PRO A 116 3.05 -27.63 1.53
CA PRO A 116 2.00 -26.63 1.43
C PRO A 116 1.54 -26.14 2.80
N ILE A 117 1.36 -24.83 2.93
CA ILE A 117 0.92 -24.22 4.18
C ILE A 117 -0.54 -24.61 4.50
N PRO A 118 -0.84 -25.09 5.73
CA PRO A 118 -2.22 -25.40 6.11
C PRO A 118 -3.05 -24.12 6.15
N ARG A 119 -4.26 -24.16 5.57
CA ARG A 119 -5.14 -22.98 5.44
C ARG A 119 -6.30 -23.02 6.44
N ALA A 120 -6.62 -21.89 7.06
CA ALA A 120 -7.85 -21.73 7.82
C ALA A 120 -9.06 -21.58 6.88
N LYS A 121 -10.27 -21.76 7.41
CA LYS A 121 -11.52 -21.54 6.65
C LYS A 121 -11.88 -20.05 6.53
N GLY A 122 -11.40 -19.24 7.45
CA GLY A 122 -11.71 -17.82 7.57
C GLY A 122 -10.95 -17.21 8.74
N VAL A 123 -11.31 -15.98 9.09
CA VAL A 123 -10.73 -15.22 10.19
C VAL A 123 -11.76 -14.21 10.69
N GLU A 124 -11.76 -13.94 11.99
CA GLU A 124 -12.69 -13.04 12.64
C GLU A 124 -11.96 -11.86 13.30
N VAL A 125 -12.70 -10.77 13.54
CA VAL A 125 -12.15 -9.61 14.25
C VAL A 125 -11.86 -9.98 15.69
N GLY A 126 -10.67 -9.63 16.19
CA GLY A 126 -10.20 -9.99 17.52
C GLY A 126 -9.35 -11.26 17.57
N ASP A 127 -9.30 -12.06 16.50
CA ASP A 127 -8.45 -13.25 16.44
C ASP A 127 -6.98 -12.88 16.66
N TRP A 128 -6.31 -13.62 17.55
CA TRP A 128 -4.86 -13.54 17.72
C TRP A 128 -4.16 -14.07 16.47
N ILE A 129 -3.10 -13.37 16.05
CA ILE A 129 -2.32 -13.74 14.88
C ILE A 129 -0.81 -13.66 15.12
N ALA A 130 -0.08 -14.52 14.42
CA ALA A 130 1.36 -14.44 14.23
C ALA A 130 1.67 -14.18 12.75
N LEU A 131 2.41 -13.11 12.47
CA LEU A 131 3.01 -12.87 11.17
C LEU A 131 4.41 -13.49 11.15
N VAL A 132 4.62 -14.43 10.22
CA VAL A 132 5.91 -15.08 10.00
C VAL A 132 6.44 -14.70 8.62
N GLY A 133 7.67 -14.19 8.58
CA GLY A 133 8.34 -13.82 7.33
C GLY A 133 9.72 -13.25 7.52
N ALA A 134 10.21 -12.51 6.54
CA ALA A 134 11.50 -11.83 6.60
C ALA A 134 11.37 -10.47 7.29
N PHE A 135 12.34 -10.18 8.16
CA PHE A 135 12.56 -8.87 8.77
C PHE A 135 13.90 -8.35 8.24
N TYR A 136 13.83 -7.52 7.19
CA TYR A 136 15.01 -7.13 6.40
C TYR A 136 15.75 -8.36 5.83
N ASP A 137 16.97 -8.64 6.30
CA ASP A 137 17.79 -9.78 5.89
C ASP A 137 17.61 -11.02 6.81
N ARG A 138 16.97 -10.84 7.97
CA ARG A 138 16.73 -11.89 8.97
C ARG A 138 15.50 -12.70 8.59
N PHE A 139 15.66 -14.01 8.58
CA PHE A 139 14.61 -14.97 8.27
C PHE A 139 14.92 -16.33 8.93
N PRO A 140 13.94 -16.99 9.55
CA PRO A 140 12.58 -16.52 9.80
C PRO A 140 12.51 -15.46 10.92
N ALA A 141 11.55 -14.55 10.85
CA ALA A 141 11.21 -13.58 11.88
C ALA A 141 9.71 -13.64 12.18
N VAL A 142 9.33 -13.36 13.42
CA VAL A 142 7.94 -13.42 13.88
C VAL A 142 7.52 -12.14 14.58
N GLN A 143 6.31 -11.70 14.27
CA GLN A 143 5.59 -10.62 14.92
C GLN A 143 4.21 -11.13 15.34
N GLN A 144 3.64 -10.58 16.41
CA GLN A 144 2.32 -10.98 16.90
C GLN A 144 1.38 -9.79 16.98
N GLY A 145 0.08 -10.05 16.86
CA GLY A 145 -0.98 -9.03 16.97
C GLY A 145 -2.37 -9.67 16.97
N VAL A 146 -3.35 -8.89 16.53
CA VAL A 146 -4.74 -9.27 16.35
C VAL A 146 -5.30 -8.78 15.02
N VAL A 147 -6.40 -9.38 14.62
CA VAL A 147 -7.19 -8.96 13.47
C VAL A 147 -8.04 -7.76 13.86
N SER A 148 -7.78 -6.61 13.23
CA SER A 148 -8.49 -5.35 13.51
C SER A 148 -9.77 -5.19 12.69
N SER A 149 -9.82 -5.73 11.47
CA SER A 149 -11.00 -5.69 10.60
C SER A 149 -10.94 -6.76 9.52
N VAL A 150 -12.09 -7.30 9.14
CA VAL A 150 -12.23 -8.32 8.09
C VAL A 150 -13.25 -7.87 7.06
N SER A 151 -12.91 -8.04 5.79
CA SER A 151 -13.81 -7.89 4.64
C SER A 151 -13.50 -8.98 3.61
N HIS A 152 -14.34 -9.11 2.60
CA HIS A 152 -14.14 -10.08 1.52
C HIS A 152 -12.81 -9.88 0.74
N ASP A 153 -12.32 -8.64 0.66
CA ASP A 153 -11.11 -8.28 -0.11
C ASP A 153 -9.87 -8.05 0.76
N ALA A 154 -10.05 -7.86 2.07
CA ALA A 154 -8.99 -7.33 2.94
C ALA A 154 -9.12 -7.80 4.38
N VAL A 155 -7.98 -8.07 5.00
CA VAL A 155 -7.82 -8.16 6.46
C VAL A 155 -6.92 -7.01 6.90
N ILE A 156 -7.36 -6.26 7.91
CA ILE A 156 -6.55 -5.22 8.58
C ILE A 156 -6.02 -5.81 9.87
N LEU A 157 -4.73 -5.61 10.13
CA LEU A 157 -3.99 -6.21 11.23
C LEU A 157 -3.25 -5.11 12.01
N ASN A 158 -3.09 -5.24 13.31
CA ASN A 158 -2.29 -4.32 14.13
C ASN A 158 -0.82 -4.79 14.30
N VAL A 159 -0.22 -5.25 13.20
CA VAL A 159 1.21 -5.63 13.16
C VAL A 159 1.98 -4.67 12.28
N ALA A 160 3.26 -4.47 12.59
CA ALA A 160 4.11 -3.55 11.85
C ALA A 160 4.55 -4.15 10.50
N ALA A 161 4.18 -3.51 9.39
CA ALA A 161 4.74 -3.85 8.09
C ALA A 161 6.18 -3.33 7.99
N VAL A 162 7.12 -4.26 7.92
CA VAL A 162 8.56 -3.98 7.79
C VAL A 162 9.09 -4.45 6.44
N PRO A 163 10.20 -3.88 5.92
CA PRO A 163 10.86 -4.41 4.72
C PRO A 163 11.10 -5.92 4.84
N GLY A 164 10.74 -6.67 3.81
CA GLY A 164 10.84 -8.14 3.79
C GLY A 164 9.55 -8.88 4.17
N SER A 165 8.67 -8.28 4.97
CA SER A 165 7.46 -8.95 5.49
C SER A 165 6.35 -9.14 4.45
N SER A 166 6.38 -8.41 3.33
CA SER A 166 5.43 -8.61 2.22
C SER A 166 5.53 -10.01 1.63
N GLY A 167 4.37 -10.63 1.41
CA GLY A 167 4.23 -12.05 1.07
C GLY A 167 4.29 -12.98 2.28
N GLY A 168 4.46 -12.45 3.50
CA GLY A 168 4.53 -13.24 4.73
C GLY A 168 3.22 -13.87 5.15
N ALA A 169 3.31 -14.96 5.90
CA ALA A 169 2.17 -15.73 6.36
C ALA A 169 1.58 -15.12 7.64
N VAL A 170 0.30 -14.82 7.62
CA VAL A 170 -0.45 -14.47 8.83
C VAL A 170 -1.16 -15.73 9.31
N LEU A 171 -0.81 -16.21 10.50
CA LEU A 171 -1.23 -17.48 11.06
C LEU A 171 -2.11 -17.26 12.28
N ASN A 172 -3.12 -18.10 12.47
CA ASN A 172 -3.88 -18.14 13.71
C ASN A 172 -3.12 -18.93 14.81
N ALA A 173 -3.74 -19.06 15.98
CA ALA A 173 -3.25 -19.82 17.12
C ALA A 173 -2.87 -21.29 16.82
N ASP A 174 -3.46 -21.90 15.79
CA ASP A 174 -3.24 -23.30 15.40
C ASP A 174 -2.16 -23.45 14.32
N GLY A 175 -1.48 -22.35 13.94
CA GLY A 175 -0.50 -22.34 12.86
C GLY A 175 -1.11 -22.45 11.46
N ARG A 176 -2.40 -22.14 11.30
CA ARG A 176 -3.08 -22.16 10.00
C ARG A 176 -3.10 -20.76 9.38
N LEU A 177 -2.84 -20.68 8.08
CA LEU A 177 -2.85 -19.43 7.31
C LEU A 177 -4.25 -18.82 7.28
N VAL A 178 -4.37 -17.58 7.76
CA VAL A 178 -5.59 -16.77 7.71
C VAL A 178 -5.51 -15.64 6.69
N ALA A 179 -4.31 -15.13 6.41
CA ALA A 179 -4.09 -14.08 5.41
C ALA A 179 -2.63 -14.02 4.93
N VAL A 180 -2.37 -13.31 3.83
CA VAL A 180 -1.01 -13.04 3.32
C VAL A 180 -0.71 -11.56 3.45
N MET A 181 0.39 -11.23 4.12
CA MET A 181 0.82 -9.85 4.30
C MET A 181 1.08 -9.18 2.96
N ARG A 182 0.42 -8.06 2.70
CA ARG A 182 0.67 -7.26 1.48
C ARG A 182 1.61 -6.11 1.78
N GLY A 183 1.38 -5.41 2.89
CA GLY A 183 2.19 -4.29 3.33
C GLY A 183 1.45 -3.39 4.31
N ARG A 184 1.95 -2.16 4.47
CA ARG A 184 1.40 -1.19 5.41
C ARG A 184 0.01 -0.71 4.98
N PHE A 185 -0.88 -0.53 5.96
CA PHE A 185 -2.12 0.19 5.77
C PHE A 185 -1.84 1.70 5.82
N GLY A 186 -1.96 2.40 4.69
CA GLY A 186 -2.00 3.87 4.66
C GLY A 186 -1.31 4.57 3.48
N TYR A 187 -2.15 5.20 2.64
CA TYR A 187 -2.15 6.63 2.26
C TYR A 187 -3.61 6.94 1.92
N ALA A 188 -4.48 6.98 2.93
CA ALA A 188 -5.88 7.35 2.73
C ALA A 188 -6.12 8.67 3.47
N THR A 189 -6.47 9.72 2.73
CA THR A 189 -7.50 10.62 3.24
C THR A 189 -8.71 9.73 3.47
N THR A 190 -9.10 9.45 4.71
CA THR A 190 -10.48 9.01 4.94
C THR A 190 -11.33 10.21 4.48
N PRO A 191 -12.13 10.10 3.41
CA PRO A 191 -13.13 11.12 3.14
C PRO A 191 -14.17 11.08 4.26
N ASP A 192 -14.99 12.10 4.39
CA ASP A 192 -16.19 11.98 5.22
C ASP A 192 -17.01 10.81 4.69
N ILE A 193 -17.21 9.77 5.52
CA ILE A 193 -18.03 8.62 5.14
C ILE A 193 -19.43 8.91 5.62
N ARG A 194 -20.35 9.19 4.69
CA ARG A 194 -21.78 9.18 4.98
C ARG A 194 -22.32 7.78 4.70
N LEU A 195 -22.80 7.12 5.75
CA LEU A 195 -23.59 5.91 5.62
C LEU A 195 -25.05 6.31 5.77
N GLU A 196 -25.85 6.04 4.74
CA GLU A 196 -27.29 6.05 4.86
C GLU A 196 -27.68 4.81 5.70
N SER A 197 -28.24 5.04 6.87
CA SER A 197 -28.80 4.01 7.75
C SER A 197 -30.31 4.25 7.87
N GLU A 198 -31.09 3.21 8.13
CA GLU A 198 -32.53 3.33 8.45
C GLU A 198 -32.80 4.29 9.63
N SER A 199 -31.76 4.56 10.44
CA SER A 199 -31.80 5.45 11.61
C SER A 199 -31.28 6.88 11.36
N GLY A 200 -30.94 7.24 10.12
CA GLY A 200 -30.41 8.55 9.72
C GLY A 200 -28.97 8.52 9.20
N ASP A 201 -28.55 9.62 8.56
CA ASP A 201 -27.23 9.77 7.93
C ASP A 201 -26.10 9.81 8.98
N MET A 202 -25.31 8.73 9.07
CA MET A 202 -24.10 8.70 9.91
C MET A 202 -22.92 9.27 9.13
N THR A 203 -22.37 10.42 9.55
CA THR A 203 -21.15 10.99 8.97
C THR A 203 -19.94 10.68 9.85
N PHE A 204 -19.03 9.81 9.38
CA PHE A 204 -17.72 9.61 10.01
C PHE A 204 -16.75 10.66 9.48
N LEU A 205 -16.19 11.48 10.36
CA LEU A 205 -15.28 12.56 10.00
C LEU A 205 -13.96 12.01 9.47
N GLY A 206 -13.58 12.46 8.28
CA GLY A 206 -12.31 12.10 7.67
C GLY A 206 -11.11 12.86 8.25
N ARG A 207 -10.03 12.18 8.63
CA ARG A 207 -8.71 12.81 8.89
C ARG A 207 -7.59 12.10 8.10
N LYS A 208 -6.52 12.83 7.75
CA LYS A 208 -5.27 12.17 7.29
C LYS A 208 -4.70 11.35 8.45
N VAL A 209 -4.97 10.04 8.46
CA VAL A 209 -4.42 9.14 9.47
C VAL A 209 -3.06 8.63 8.98
N HIS A 210 -2.01 8.92 9.74
CA HIS A 210 -0.69 8.31 9.56
C HIS A 210 -0.63 7.08 10.46
N SER A 211 -1.30 5.98 10.12
CA SER A 211 -1.13 4.76 10.91
C SER A 211 0.19 4.09 10.51
N SER A 212 1.17 4.09 11.41
CA SER A 212 2.35 3.21 11.35
C SER A 212 2.04 1.79 11.81
N ASP A 213 0.93 1.62 12.51
CA ASP A 213 0.71 0.44 13.35
C ASP A 213 -0.31 -0.53 12.74
N LEU A 214 -0.83 -0.22 11.56
CA LEU A 214 -1.77 -1.06 10.84
C LEU A 214 -1.17 -1.59 9.54
N SER A 215 -1.51 -2.83 9.23
CA SER A 215 -1.10 -3.53 8.03
C SER A 215 -2.31 -4.08 7.28
N TYR A 216 -2.12 -4.23 5.96
CA TYR A 216 -3.10 -4.77 5.04
C TYR A 216 -2.66 -6.15 4.57
N ALA A 217 -3.57 -7.11 4.62
CA ALA A 217 -3.35 -8.48 4.19
C ALA A 217 -4.49 -9.00 3.30
N ILE A 218 -4.18 -9.97 2.45
CA ILE A 218 -5.14 -10.63 1.57
C ILE A 218 -5.74 -11.84 2.32
N PRO A 219 -7.07 -11.92 2.49
CA PRO A 219 -7.71 -13.04 3.18
C PRO A 219 -7.39 -14.40 2.53
N VAL A 220 -7.23 -15.46 3.34
CA VAL A 220 -6.93 -16.82 2.87
C VAL A 220 -7.97 -17.34 1.87
N VAL A 221 -9.24 -16.96 2.03
CA VAL A 221 -10.35 -17.36 1.16
C VAL A 221 -10.18 -16.88 -0.29
N ARG A 222 -9.33 -15.87 -0.54
CA ARG A 222 -9.05 -15.34 -1.88
C ARG A 222 -7.88 -16.03 -2.58
N LEU A 223 -7.05 -16.77 -1.84
CA LEU A 223 -5.80 -17.30 -2.36
C LEU A 223 -6.00 -18.41 -3.38
N GLY A 224 -7.04 -19.24 -3.24
CA GLY A 224 -7.34 -20.31 -4.20
C GLY A 224 -7.61 -19.75 -5.59
N GLU A 225 -8.62 -18.90 -5.70
CA GLU A 225 -8.99 -18.25 -6.96
C GLU A 225 -7.83 -17.43 -7.55
N LEU A 226 -7.10 -16.70 -6.71
CA LEU A 226 -5.93 -15.91 -7.13
C LEU A 226 -4.83 -16.81 -7.71
N ALA A 227 -4.45 -17.87 -6.99
CA ALA A 227 -3.41 -18.80 -7.42
C ALA A 227 -3.81 -19.52 -8.71
N ASP A 228 -5.06 -19.98 -8.82
CA ASP A 228 -5.57 -20.64 -10.02
C ASP A 228 -5.51 -19.73 -11.25
N LYS A 229 -5.93 -18.47 -11.12
CA LYS A 229 -5.86 -17.49 -12.21
C LYS A 229 -4.41 -17.20 -12.61
N LEU A 230 -3.53 -16.96 -11.64
CA LEU A 230 -2.10 -16.75 -11.90
C LEU A 230 -1.45 -17.99 -12.56
N LYS A 231 -1.81 -19.20 -12.13
CA LYS A 231 -1.29 -20.46 -12.67
C LYS A 231 -1.73 -20.69 -14.11
N ARG A 232 -3.00 -20.41 -14.43
CA ARG A 232 -3.59 -20.65 -15.76
C ARG A 232 -3.24 -19.56 -16.77
N PHE A 233 -3.34 -18.29 -16.38
CA PHE A 233 -3.25 -17.16 -17.32
C PHE A 233 -1.95 -16.36 -17.18
N GLY A 234 -1.13 -16.61 -16.15
CA GLY A 234 0.02 -15.78 -15.81
C GLY A 234 -0.35 -14.42 -15.18
N HIS A 235 -1.65 -14.11 -15.07
CA HIS A 235 -2.18 -12.88 -14.48
C HIS A 235 -3.63 -13.09 -14.02
N VAL A 236 -4.23 -12.06 -13.40
CA VAL A 236 -5.63 -12.08 -12.99
C VAL A 236 -6.48 -11.36 -14.04
N PRO A 237 -7.23 -12.09 -14.87
CA PRO A 237 -8.12 -11.49 -15.85
C PRO A 237 -9.22 -10.71 -15.15
N ARG A 238 -9.50 -9.51 -15.66
CA ARG A 238 -10.52 -8.62 -15.11
C ARG A 238 -11.35 -8.05 -16.21
N ALA A 239 -12.66 -8.15 -16.03
CA ALA A 239 -13.63 -7.53 -16.90
C ALA A 239 -13.38 -6.02 -17.03
N TRP A 240 -13.46 -5.55 -18.27
CA TRP A 240 -13.15 -4.18 -18.65
C TRP A 240 -14.18 -3.73 -19.70
N ALA A 241 -14.82 -2.60 -19.40
CA ALA A 241 -15.80 -1.98 -20.31
C ALA A 241 -15.18 -0.85 -21.15
N GLY A 242 -14.04 -0.28 -20.74
CA GLY A 242 -13.43 0.89 -21.41
C GLY A 242 -14.06 2.25 -21.07
N LEU A 243 -14.73 2.37 -19.93
CA LEU A 243 -15.34 3.60 -19.46
C LEU A 243 -14.44 4.35 -18.46
N ARG A 244 -14.42 5.68 -18.57
CA ARG A 244 -13.91 6.58 -17.53
C ARG A 244 -15.09 7.32 -16.90
N LEU A 245 -15.23 7.22 -15.59
CA LEU A 245 -16.38 7.72 -14.83
C LEU A 245 -15.97 8.80 -13.84
N THR A 246 -16.89 9.71 -13.56
CA THR A 246 -16.82 10.67 -12.44
C THR A 246 -18.17 10.72 -11.74
N ALA A 247 -18.19 11.15 -10.48
CA ALA A 247 -19.43 11.52 -9.82
C ALA A 247 -20.16 12.59 -10.67
N GLY A 248 -21.46 12.39 -10.94
CA GLY A 248 -22.29 13.42 -11.55
C GLY A 248 -22.58 14.55 -10.58
N GLY A 249 -23.17 15.62 -11.10
CA GLY A 249 -23.57 16.80 -10.33
C GLY A 249 -24.76 16.51 -9.39
N LYS A 250 -25.66 17.49 -9.25
CA LYS A 250 -26.74 17.51 -8.24
C LYS A 250 -27.65 16.26 -8.16
N ASP A 251 -27.65 15.39 -9.17
CA ASP A 251 -28.59 14.26 -9.29
C ASP A 251 -27.96 12.87 -9.08
N ARG A 252 -26.80 12.76 -8.42
CA ARG A 252 -26.17 11.50 -7.96
C ARG A 252 -25.82 10.44 -9.04
N ALA A 253 -26.22 10.61 -10.31
CA ALA A 253 -25.91 9.68 -11.39
C ALA A 253 -24.44 9.76 -11.84
N LEU A 254 -23.81 8.62 -12.16
CA LEU A 254 -22.42 8.60 -12.60
C LEU A 254 -22.26 9.09 -14.02
N ARG A 255 -21.36 10.05 -14.26
CA ARG A 255 -21.15 10.62 -15.59
C ARG A 255 -19.95 10.01 -16.30
N ILE A 256 -20.13 9.67 -17.58
CA ILE A 256 -19.04 9.22 -18.44
C ILE A 256 -18.22 10.43 -18.90
N THR A 257 -16.92 10.38 -18.65
CA THR A 257 -15.94 11.40 -19.06
C THR A 257 -15.01 10.93 -20.16
N GLY A 258 -15.05 9.65 -20.51
CA GLY A 258 -14.28 9.08 -21.59
C GLY A 258 -14.76 7.68 -21.93
N VAL A 259 -14.71 7.37 -23.22
CA VAL A 259 -14.92 6.04 -23.77
C VAL A 259 -13.66 5.70 -24.53
N GLN A 260 -13.05 4.56 -24.22
CA GLN A 260 -11.77 4.19 -24.82
C GLN A 260 -12.00 3.63 -26.25
N PRO A 261 -11.21 4.05 -27.25
CA PRO A 261 -11.31 3.50 -28.59
C PRO A 261 -11.08 1.98 -28.62
N GLY A 262 -11.86 1.28 -29.43
CA GLY A 262 -11.86 -0.18 -29.57
C GLY A 262 -12.42 -0.93 -28.36
N SER A 263 -13.02 -0.25 -27.39
CA SER A 263 -13.55 -0.88 -26.17
C SER A 263 -14.96 -1.45 -26.34
N PRO A 264 -15.39 -2.35 -25.44
CA PRO A 264 -16.78 -2.79 -25.37
C PRO A 264 -17.80 -1.66 -25.29
N ALA A 265 -17.51 -0.61 -24.51
CA ALA A 265 -18.41 0.52 -24.38
C ALA A 265 -18.55 1.31 -25.68
N GLU A 266 -17.47 1.51 -26.43
CA GLU A 266 -17.53 2.17 -27.74
C GLU A 266 -18.36 1.35 -28.73
N ARG A 267 -18.11 0.04 -28.82
CA ARG A 267 -18.88 -0.88 -29.68
C ARG A 267 -20.36 -0.92 -29.32
N ALA A 268 -20.69 -0.75 -28.04
CA ALA A 268 -22.06 -0.67 -27.55
C ALA A 268 -22.71 0.72 -27.72
N GLY A 269 -22.00 1.69 -28.29
CA GLY A 269 -22.53 3.02 -28.58
C GLY A 269 -22.65 3.93 -27.35
N MET A 270 -21.88 3.66 -26.29
CA MET A 270 -21.76 4.56 -25.14
C MET A 270 -21.06 5.85 -25.55
N LEU A 271 -21.49 6.99 -25.01
CA LEU A 271 -20.94 8.30 -25.35
C LEU A 271 -20.43 9.04 -24.11
N ILE A 272 -19.52 9.99 -24.34
CA ILE A 272 -19.12 10.94 -23.29
C ILE A 272 -20.35 11.76 -22.90
N ARG A 273 -20.47 12.08 -21.61
CA ARG A 273 -21.58 12.79 -20.96
C ARG A 273 -22.84 11.96 -20.70
N ASP A 274 -22.90 10.71 -21.16
CA ASP A 274 -23.91 9.77 -20.70
C ASP A 274 -23.89 9.65 -19.16
N HIS A 275 -25.08 9.57 -18.56
CA HIS A 275 -25.26 9.35 -17.13
C HIS A 275 -25.68 7.91 -16.87
N ILE A 276 -24.86 7.12 -16.18
CA ILE A 276 -25.20 5.76 -15.77
C ILE A 276 -26.07 5.86 -14.52
N LEU A 277 -27.28 5.32 -14.63
CA LEU A 277 -28.27 5.27 -13.55
C LEU A 277 -28.22 3.92 -12.82
N ALA A 278 -28.13 2.82 -13.58
CA ALA A 278 -28.12 1.48 -13.01
C ALA A 278 -27.24 0.52 -13.81
N ILE A 279 -26.77 -0.52 -13.13
CA ILE A 279 -26.02 -1.65 -13.70
C ILE A 279 -26.69 -2.94 -13.30
N ASN A 280 -27.05 -3.77 -14.29
CA ASN A 280 -27.76 -5.04 -14.09
C ASN A 280 -29.02 -4.87 -13.21
N GLY A 281 -29.76 -3.77 -13.41
CA GLY A 281 -30.96 -3.44 -12.66
C GLY A 281 -30.74 -2.90 -11.24
N ARG A 282 -29.48 -2.71 -10.81
CA ARG A 282 -29.14 -2.10 -9.52
C ARG A 282 -28.67 -0.66 -9.73
N GLU A 283 -29.28 0.27 -9.01
CA GLU A 283 -28.89 1.68 -9.03
C GLU A 283 -27.42 1.86 -8.63
N VAL A 284 -26.71 2.75 -9.32
CA VAL A 284 -25.30 3.05 -9.03
C VAL A 284 -25.11 4.55 -8.84
N VAL A 285 -24.48 4.92 -7.73
CA VAL A 285 -24.26 6.32 -7.35
C VAL A 285 -22.78 6.67 -7.40
N THR A 286 -21.92 5.72 -7.05
CA THR A 286 -20.47 5.94 -6.93
C THR A 286 -19.68 5.07 -7.89
N VAL A 287 -18.48 5.53 -8.27
CA VAL A 287 -17.52 4.71 -9.03
C VAL A 287 -17.20 3.41 -8.26
N GLY A 288 -17.27 3.45 -6.92
CA GLY A 288 -17.13 2.28 -6.06
C GLY A 288 -18.17 1.19 -6.32
N ASP A 289 -19.42 1.57 -6.59
CA ASP A 289 -20.52 0.63 -6.86
C ASP A 289 -20.32 -0.08 -8.21
N VAL A 290 -19.88 0.66 -9.22
CA VAL A 290 -19.51 0.10 -10.53
C VAL A 290 -18.35 -0.87 -10.38
N MET A 291 -17.29 -0.48 -9.67
CA MET A 291 -16.13 -1.33 -9.44
C MET A 291 -16.44 -2.56 -8.59
N ARG A 292 -17.46 -2.51 -7.72
CA ARG A 292 -17.94 -3.67 -6.95
C ARG A 292 -18.70 -4.64 -7.85
N THR A 293 -19.53 -4.11 -8.77
CA THR A 293 -20.27 -4.91 -9.74
C THR A 293 -19.32 -5.61 -10.72
N LEU A 294 -18.38 -4.87 -11.32
CA LEU A 294 -17.38 -5.41 -12.25
C LEU A 294 -16.45 -6.45 -11.59
N ARG A 295 -16.26 -6.40 -10.27
CA ARG A 295 -15.43 -7.38 -9.54
C ARG A 295 -16.01 -8.81 -9.58
N GLY A 296 -17.33 -8.93 -9.67
CA GLY A 296 -18.02 -10.22 -9.76
C GLY A 296 -18.16 -10.77 -11.18
N LEU A 297 -17.65 -10.06 -12.19
CA LEU A 297 -17.82 -10.40 -13.60
C LEU A 297 -16.48 -10.78 -14.24
N ALA A 298 -16.54 -11.70 -15.19
CA ALA A 298 -15.44 -12.15 -16.01
C ALA A 298 -15.45 -11.49 -17.40
N PRO A 299 -14.30 -11.43 -18.09
CA PRO A 299 -14.29 -11.22 -19.53
C PRO A 299 -15.23 -12.22 -20.23
N GLY A 300 -16.06 -11.74 -21.15
CA GLY A 300 -17.12 -12.50 -21.81
C GLY A 300 -18.52 -12.27 -21.20
N ASP A 301 -18.61 -11.79 -19.96
CA ASP A 301 -19.90 -11.53 -19.33
C ASP A 301 -20.59 -10.31 -19.96
N THR A 302 -21.91 -10.34 -20.02
CA THR A 302 -22.72 -9.20 -20.48
C THR A 302 -23.06 -8.27 -19.32
N LEU A 303 -22.81 -6.98 -19.50
CA LEU A 303 -23.18 -5.91 -18.59
C LEU A 303 -24.35 -5.12 -19.18
N ARG A 304 -25.45 -5.00 -18.44
CA ARG A 304 -26.55 -4.11 -18.76
C ARG A 304 -26.37 -2.78 -18.03
N LEU A 305 -26.35 -1.69 -18.78
CA LEU A 305 -26.31 -0.32 -18.27
C LEU A 305 -27.63 0.36 -18.59
N ASP A 306 -28.30 0.89 -17.58
CA ASP A 306 -29.39 1.86 -17.79
C ASP A 306 -28.78 3.25 -17.74
N VAL A 307 -28.91 3.98 -18.84
CA VAL A 307 -28.21 5.23 -19.12
C VAL A 307 -29.22 6.32 -19.44
N GLU A 308 -28.98 7.53 -18.96
CA GLU A 308 -29.67 8.73 -19.41
C GLU A 308 -28.79 9.49 -20.40
N ARG A 309 -29.36 9.77 -21.57
CA ARG A 309 -28.77 10.57 -22.64
C ARG A 309 -29.80 11.54 -23.15
N ASP A 310 -29.51 12.84 -23.08
CA ASP A 310 -30.40 13.91 -23.52
C ASP A 310 -31.80 13.81 -22.87
N ASN A 311 -31.84 13.55 -21.55
CA ASN A 311 -33.05 13.31 -20.74
C ASN A 311 -33.89 12.08 -21.15
N LEU A 312 -33.35 11.19 -21.99
CA LEU A 312 -33.98 9.93 -22.37
C LEU A 312 -33.26 8.75 -21.75
N ARG A 313 -34.01 7.83 -21.14
CA ARG A 313 -33.49 6.57 -20.61
C ARG A 313 -33.28 5.56 -21.73
N LYS A 314 -32.11 4.92 -21.73
CA LYS A 314 -31.69 3.89 -22.69
C LYS A 314 -31.08 2.72 -21.94
N GLY A 315 -31.47 1.50 -22.31
CA GLY A 315 -30.76 0.29 -21.88
C GLY A 315 -29.69 -0.07 -22.89
N ILE A 316 -28.43 -0.15 -22.46
CA ILE A 316 -27.29 -0.53 -23.30
C ILE A 316 -26.70 -1.81 -22.74
N LEU A 317 -26.55 -2.82 -23.62
CA LEU A 317 -25.87 -4.06 -23.31
C LEU A 317 -24.47 -4.00 -23.91
N LEU A 318 -23.45 -4.36 -23.11
CA LEU A 318 -22.09 -4.53 -23.61
C LEU A 318 -21.49 -5.83 -23.08
N THR A 319 -20.72 -6.52 -23.93
CA THR A 319 -19.98 -7.72 -23.52
C THR A 319 -18.60 -7.30 -23.04
N LEU A 320 -18.29 -7.60 -21.78
CA LEU A 320 -17.03 -7.22 -21.16
C LEU A 320 -15.86 -7.96 -21.80
N GLU A 321 -14.73 -7.29 -21.90
CA GLU A 321 -13.50 -7.88 -22.40
C GLU A 321 -12.41 -7.81 -21.34
N GLU A 322 -11.29 -8.44 -21.62
CA GLU A 322 -10.08 -8.24 -20.84
C GLU A 322 -9.37 -6.96 -21.27
N ASP A 323 -8.90 -6.15 -20.31
CA ASP A 323 -8.16 -4.91 -20.60
C ASP A 323 -6.88 -5.22 -21.40
N PRO A 324 -6.80 -4.81 -22.68
CA PRO A 324 -5.73 -5.24 -23.58
C PRO A 324 -4.33 -4.74 -23.15
N ARG A 325 -4.27 -3.65 -22.37
CA ARG A 325 -3.00 -3.08 -21.87
C ARG A 325 -2.25 -4.03 -20.93
N LYS A 326 -2.97 -4.98 -20.30
CA LYS A 326 -2.36 -5.93 -19.37
C LYS A 326 -1.73 -7.14 -20.05
N ARG A 327 -2.20 -7.51 -21.25
CA ARG A 327 -1.63 -8.60 -22.05
C ARG A 327 -0.27 -8.21 -22.63
N THR A 328 -0.10 -6.94 -23.02
CA THR A 328 1.13 -6.41 -23.63
C THR A 328 2.31 -6.33 -22.65
N GLU A 329 2.08 -6.06 -21.36
CA GLU A 329 3.15 -6.04 -20.34
C GLU A 329 3.81 -7.42 -20.14
N ILE A 330 3.08 -8.51 -20.37
CA ILE A 330 3.55 -9.89 -20.21
C ILE A 330 4.23 -10.37 -21.49
N ALA A 331 3.65 -10.07 -22.66
CA ALA A 331 4.24 -10.43 -23.95
C ALA A 331 5.61 -9.75 -24.18
N ALA A 332 5.75 -8.48 -23.78
CA ALA A 332 7.04 -7.78 -23.85
C ALA A 332 8.11 -8.43 -22.94
N SER A 333 7.71 -8.87 -21.74
CA SER A 333 8.61 -9.58 -20.82
C SER A 333 9.01 -10.97 -21.29
N ALA A 334 8.17 -11.66 -22.07
CA ALA A 334 8.46 -13.00 -22.60
C ALA A 334 9.33 -12.93 -23.86
N ALA A 335 9.12 -11.94 -24.74
CA ALA A 335 9.93 -11.75 -25.94
C ALA A 335 11.38 -11.34 -25.63
N GLU A 336 11.63 -10.67 -24.51
CA GLU A 336 12.99 -10.35 -24.04
C GLU A 336 13.74 -11.59 -23.49
N MET A 337 13.05 -12.68 -23.13
CA MET A 337 13.68 -13.92 -22.65
C MET A 337 14.16 -14.84 -23.79
N GLU A 338 13.69 -14.64 -25.02
CA GLU A 338 14.00 -15.53 -26.16
C GLU A 338 15.24 -15.09 -26.97
N HIS A 339 15.88 -13.98 -26.60
CA HIS A 339 16.92 -13.35 -27.44
C HIS A 339 18.31 -13.15 -26.83
N ASP A 340 18.61 -13.71 -25.66
CA ASP A 340 19.95 -13.57 -25.06
C ASP A 340 20.82 -14.82 -25.29
N GLY A 341 21.37 -14.88 -26.50
CA GLY A 341 22.69 -15.43 -26.75
C GLY A 341 23.53 -14.37 -27.46
N PHE A 342 24.22 -13.50 -26.72
CA PHE A 342 25.48 -12.86 -27.16
C PHE A 342 26.20 -12.12 -26.04
N ASP A 343 27.53 -12.08 -26.19
CA ASP A 343 28.56 -11.87 -25.19
C ASP A 343 28.74 -10.46 -24.59
N ASP A 344 29.28 -10.50 -23.37
CA ASP A 344 30.28 -9.61 -22.77
C ASP A 344 30.20 -8.08 -23.02
N PHE A 345 29.75 -7.35 -21.99
CA PHE A 345 29.89 -5.90 -21.85
C PHE A 345 30.71 -5.51 -20.61
N SER A 346 31.66 -6.36 -20.18
CA SER A 346 32.47 -6.09 -18.99
C SER A 346 33.51 -4.97 -19.17
N ASP A 347 33.83 -4.56 -20.40
CA ASP A 347 34.93 -3.60 -20.66
C ASP A 347 34.53 -2.11 -20.77
N THR A 348 33.24 -1.75 -20.77
CA THR A 348 32.83 -0.33 -20.93
C THR A 348 32.54 0.42 -19.62
N LEU A 349 32.31 -0.31 -18.52
CA LEU A 349 32.04 0.28 -17.21
C LEU A 349 33.26 0.91 -16.51
N PRO A 350 34.50 0.41 -16.66
CA PRO A 350 35.65 1.00 -15.96
C PRO A 350 36.03 2.40 -16.44
N VAL A 351 35.84 2.70 -17.73
CA VAL A 351 36.11 4.03 -18.32
C VAL A 351 35.04 5.03 -17.89
N PHE A 352 33.77 4.63 -17.95
CA PHE A 352 32.63 5.47 -17.54
C PHE A 352 32.67 5.76 -16.03
N ARG A 353 33.05 4.77 -15.21
CA ARG A 353 33.20 4.91 -13.76
C ARG A 353 34.40 5.77 -13.37
N ARG A 354 35.54 5.66 -14.06
CA ARG A 354 36.70 6.57 -13.85
C ARG A 354 36.39 8.01 -14.26
N PHE A 355 35.56 8.21 -15.28
CA PHE A 355 35.13 9.53 -15.71
C PHE A 355 34.17 10.17 -14.70
N LEU A 356 33.17 9.43 -14.22
CA LEU A 356 32.21 9.89 -13.19
C LEU A 356 32.88 10.20 -11.85
N LEU A 357 33.87 9.41 -11.43
CA LEU A 357 34.58 9.62 -10.16
C LEU A 357 35.52 10.84 -10.18
N ARG A 358 35.90 11.32 -11.37
CA ARG A 358 36.70 12.55 -11.52
C ARG A 358 35.84 13.81 -11.55
N ALA A 359 34.58 13.69 -11.97
CA ALA A 359 33.61 14.78 -12.07
C ALA A 359 32.79 15.03 -10.78
N GLY A 360 33.01 14.22 -9.73
CA GLY A 360 32.24 14.28 -8.49
C GLY A 360 33.01 14.77 -7.26
N LYS A 361 34.19 15.40 -7.42
CA LYS A 361 35.00 15.85 -6.26
C LYS A 361 34.69 17.28 -5.80
N ASP A 362 33.85 17.99 -6.54
CA ASP A 362 33.59 19.42 -6.40
C ASP A 362 32.10 19.72 -6.23
N GLY A 363 31.27 18.69 -6.00
CA GLY A 363 29.91 18.86 -5.47
C GLY A 363 28.91 19.53 -6.42
N SER A 364 29.21 19.67 -7.71
CA SER A 364 28.24 20.15 -8.70
C SER A 364 27.46 18.98 -9.32
N LEU A 365 26.13 19.03 -9.20
CA LEU A 365 25.22 18.19 -9.98
C LEU A 365 25.38 18.56 -11.46
N LEU A 366 25.93 17.62 -12.24
CA LEU A 366 26.12 17.60 -13.71
C LEU A 366 25.96 18.96 -14.44
N PRO A 367 27.06 19.67 -14.74
CA PRO A 367 27.02 20.97 -15.41
C PRO A 367 26.53 20.88 -16.87
N GLY A 368 26.08 22.01 -17.44
CA GLY A 368 25.71 22.15 -18.86
C GLY A 368 26.75 21.63 -19.87
N ASP A 369 28.02 21.50 -19.45
CA ASP A 369 29.10 20.88 -20.20
C ASP A 369 28.88 19.39 -20.52
N PHE A 370 28.14 18.66 -19.67
CA PHE A 370 27.77 17.26 -19.93
C PHE A 370 26.81 17.15 -21.12
N ARG A 371 25.83 18.06 -21.22
CA ARG A 371 24.86 18.11 -22.34
C ARG A 371 25.52 18.50 -23.65
N LYS A 372 26.48 19.43 -23.59
CA LYS A 372 27.29 19.84 -24.75
C LYS A 372 28.11 18.66 -25.28
N ARG A 373 28.82 17.94 -24.40
CA ARG A 373 29.60 16.75 -24.77
C ARG A 373 28.75 15.61 -25.32
N MET A 374 27.57 15.36 -24.76
CA MET A 374 26.64 14.34 -25.26
C MET A 374 26.09 14.69 -26.66
N ARG A 375 25.83 15.98 -26.93
CA ARG A 375 25.46 16.47 -28.26
C ARG A 375 26.60 16.32 -29.26
N GLU A 376 27.82 16.70 -28.89
CA GLU A 376 29.02 16.54 -29.72
C GLU A 376 29.29 15.06 -30.06
N MET A 377 29.10 14.15 -29.09
CA MET A 377 29.26 12.70 -29.27
C MET A 377 28.16 12.08 -30.14
N ALA A 378 26.92 12.56 -30.03
CA ALA A 378 25.83 12.14 -30.92
C ALA A 378 26.03 12.62 -32.37
N VAL A 379 26.80 13.69 -32.57
CA VAL A 379 27.12 14.23 -33.90
C VAL A 379 28.33 13.52 -34.52
N SER A 380 29.32 13.07 -33.73
CA SER A 380 30.58 12.49 -34.22
C SER A 380 30.52 11.00 -34.62
N VAL A 381 29.48 10.25 -34.23
CA VAL A 381 29.33 8.83 -34.61
C VAL A 381 28.79 8.69 -36.04
N HIS A 382 29.66 8.31 -36.99
CA HIS A 382 29.34 8.19 -38.43
C HIS A 382 29.26 6.73 -38.95
N HIS A 383 29.39 5.71 -38.09
CA HIS A 383 29.37 4.30 -38.51
C HIS A 383 27.94 3.72 -38.54
N ARG A 384 27.52 3.10 -39.65
CA ARG A 384 26.13 2.62 -39.88
C ARG A 384 25.62 1.62 -38.82
N SER A 385 26.49 0.83 -38.21
CA SER A 385 26.12 -0.14 -37.15
C SER A 385 25.73 0.50 -35.82
N LEU A 386 26.02 1.78 -35.61
CA LEU A 386 25.75 2.51 -34.36
C LEU A 386 24.52 3.42 -34.45
N GLU A 387 23.77 3.38 -35.55
CA GLU A 387 22.55 4.17 -35.73
C GLU A 387 21.45 3.89 -34.67
N PRO A 388 21.27 2.63 -34.17
CA PRO A 388 20.37 2.37 -33.06
C PRO A 388 20.80 3.07 -31.76
N PHE A 389 22.10 3.08 -31.48
CA PHE A 389 22.69 3.76 -30.31
C PHE A 389 22.54 5.28 -30.43
N ARG A 390 22.79 5.84 -31.62
CA ARG A 390 22.62 7.27 -31.92
C ARG A 390 21.16 7.73 -31.77
N ARG A 391 20.19 6.90 -32.20
CA ARG A 391 18.76 7.15 -31.97
C ARG A 391 18.37 7.08 -30.50
N ARG A 392 19.02 6.22 -29.70
CA ARG A 392 18.76 6.10 -28.26
C ARG A 392 19.34 7.30 -27.50
N LEU A 393 20.55 7.74 -27.84
CA LEU A 393 21.17 8.95 -27.29
C LEU A 393 20.37 10.23 -27.59
N ARG A 394 19.92 10.42 -28.83
CA ARG A 394 19.07 11.57 -29.20
C ARG A 394 17.76 11.58 -28.41
N ARG A 395 17.14 10.41 -28.18
CA ARG A 395 15.95 10.29 -27.34
C ARG A 395 16.20 10.65 -25.89
N LEU A 396 17.34 10.24 -25.32
CA LEU A 396 17.70 10.57 -23.94
C LEU A 396 17.97 12.07 -23.75
N VAL A 397 18.65 12.70 -24.71
CA VAL A 397 18.85 14.17 -24.70
C VAL A 397 17.51 14.89 -24.78
N TRP A 398 16.62 14.48 -25.69
CA TRP A 398 15.29 15.07 -25.82
C TRP A 398 14.42 14.88 -24.56
N GLN A 399 14.47 13.70 -23.94
CA GLN A 399 13.74 13.44 -22.69
C GLN A 399 14.28 14.26 -21.52
N ALA A 400 15.60 14.47 -21.45
CA ALA A 400 16.21 15.33 -20.44
C ALA A 400 15.77 16.79 -20.61
N ASP A 401 15.78 17.31 -21.84
CA ASP A 401 15.32 18.68 -22.14
C ASP A 401 13.81 18.86 -21.84
N LEU A 402 12.99 17.84 -22.15
CA LEU A 402 11.56 17.85 -21.86
C LEU A 402 11.27 17.81 -20.34
N MET A 403 12.05 17.02 -19.59
CA MET A 403 11.93 16.93 -18.13
C MET A 403 12.34 18.22 -17.43
N GLU A 404 13.35 18.94 -17.92
CA GLU A 404 13.79 20.23 -17.36
C GLU A 404 12.75 21.32 -17.61
N ASN A 405 12.21 21.44 -18.82
CA ASN A 405 11.13 22.38 -19.13
C ASN A 405 9.87 22.12 -18.27
N HIS A 406 9.52 20.85 -18.05
CA HIS A 406 8.42 20.49 -17.15
C HIS A 406 8.76 20.73 -15.68
N MET A 407 9.99 20.48 -15.25
CA MET A 407 10.44 20.73 -13.87
C MET A 407 10.47 22.22 -13.54
N GLU A 408 10.98 23.09 -14.41
CA GLU A 408 10.99 24.55 -14.19
C GLU A 408 9.56 25.12 -14.10
N THR A 409 8.65 24.60 -14.93
CA THR A 409 7.24 24.99 -14.90
C THR A 409 6.51 24.44 -13.67
N ILE A 410 6.82 23.21 -13.23
CA ILE A 410 6.19 22.60 -12.04
C ILE A 410 6.76 23.19 -10.74
N GLN A 411 8.05 23.52 -10.70
CA GLN A 411 8.71 24.10 -9.53
C GLN A 411 8.28 25.55 -9.31
N SER A 412 8.17 26.36 -10.38
CA SER A 412 7.71 27.75 -10.26
C SER A 412 6.25 27.85 -9.79
N VAL A 413 5.35 27.07 -10.38
CA VAL A 413 3.92 27.05 -10.01
C VAL A 413 3.69 26.49 -8.60
N ASN A 414 4.45 25.49 -8.16
CA ASN A 414 4.32 24.96 -6.80
C ASN A 414 4.93 25.89 -5.74
N LEU A 415 6.03 26.59 -6.03
CA LEU A 415 6.68 27.46 -5.05
C LEU A 415 5.83 28.69 -4.74
N GLU A 416 5.27 29.35 -5.74
CA GLU A 416 4.38 30.51 -5.54
C GLU A 416 3.11 30.13 -4.76
N ARG A 417 2.52 28.97 -5.09
CA ARG A 417 1.33 28.46 -4.38
C ARG A 417 1.64 28.09 -2.93
N MET A 418 2.76 27.42 -2.69
CA MET A 418 3.19 27.08 -1.32
C MET A 418 3.52 28.33 -0.49
N GLN A 419 4.13 29.35 -1.10
CA GLN A 419 4.42 30.62 -0.43
C GLN A 419 3.13 31.39 -0.07
N ALA A 420 2.12 31.37 -0.94
CA ALA A 420 0.81 31.96 -0.66
C ALA A 420 0.09 31.23 0.50
N GLU A 421 0.06 29.89 0.47
CA GLU A 421 -0.54 29.07 1.52
C GLU A 421 0.16 29.25 2.88
N LEU A 422 1.50 29.32 2.90
CA LEU A 422 2.29 29.61 4.11
C LEU A 422 1.95 30.99 4.70
N LYS A 423 1.86 32.02 3.86
CA LYS A 423 1.55 33.38 4.30
C LYS A 423 0.14 33.50 4.86
N GLU A 424 -0.83 32.79 4.28
CA GLU A 424 -2.20 32.73 4.81
C GLU A 424 -2.24 32.01 6.17
N LEU A 425 -1.52 30.89 6.30
CA LEU A 425 -1.44 30.13 7.54
C LEU A 425 -0.78 30.94 8.67
N GLU A 426 0.29 31.68 8.36
CA GLU A 426 0.94 32.59 9.31
C GLU A 426 -0.01 33.68 9.80
N GLN A 427 -0.79 34.30 8.90
CA GLN A 427 -1.77 35.32 9.27
C GLN A 427 -2.88 34.76 10.16
N GLN A 428 -3.41 33.57 9.84
CA GLN A 428 -4.40 32.89 10.66
C GLN A 428 -3.85 32.55 12.05
N THR A 429 -2.62 32.05 12.11
CA THR A 429 -1.94 31.69 13.36
C THR A 429 -1.70 32.94 14.22
N GLN A 430 -1.20 34.05 13.65
CA GLN A 430 -1.03 35.31 14.35
C GLN A 430 -2.36 35.88 14.88
N LYS A 431 -3.43 35.79 14.09
CA LYS A 431 -4.77 36.23 14.51
C LYS A 431 -5.27 35.41 15.70
N SER A 432 -5.10 34.09 15.66
CA SER A 432 -5.47 33.19 16.75
C SER A 432 -4.67 33.45 18.04
N LEU A 433 -3.36 33.69 17.91
CA LEU A 433 -2.48 34.01 19.04
C LEU A 433 -2.86 35.34 19.69
N LYS A 434 -3.14 36.39 18.90
CA LYS A 434 -3.63 37.68 19.42
C LYS A 434 -4.97 37.54 20.14
N ALA A 435 -5.89 36.72 19.61
CA ALA A 435 -7.16 36.46 20.27
C ALA A 435 -6.95 35.75 21.62
N ARG A 436 -6.05 34.75 21.66
CA ARG A 436 -5.72 34.02 22.89
C ARG A 436 -5.03 34.89 23.94
N GLN A 437 -4.14 35.79 23.51
CA GLN A 437 -3.50 36.76 24.41
C GLN A 437 -4.51 37.70 25.05
N ARG A 438 -5.47 38.23 24.26
CA ARG A 438 -6.55 39.08 24.80
C ARG A 438 -7.40 38.35 25.84
N GLN A 439 -7.76 37.09 25.56
CA GLN A 439 -8.50 36.27 26.51
C GLN A 439 -7.73 36.07 27.82
N LEU A 440 -6.44 35.75 27.74
CA LEU A 440 -5.59 35.55 28.92
C LEU A 440 -5.42 36.84 29.74
N GLU A 441 -5.35 38.01 29.08
CA GLU A 441 -5.32 39.29 29.78
C GLU A 441 -6.63 39.60 30.51
N GLU A 442 -7.76 39.28 29.89
CA GLU A 442 -9.09 39.44 30.50
C GLU A 442 -9.27 38.50 31.69
N ASP A 443 -8.91 37.22 31.54
CA ASP A 443 -8.92 36.23 32.62
C ASP A 443 -8.03 36.68 33.78
N ARG A 444 -6.84 37.23 33.49
CA ARG A 444 -5.93 37.76 34.52
C ARG A 444 -6.54 38.95 35.27
N ARG A 445 -7.24 39.85 34.57
CA ARG A 445 -7.93 41.00 35.20
C ARG A 445 -9.05 40.52 36.12
N ASN A 446 -9.85 39.56 35.67
CA ASN A 446 -10.94 38.97 36.45
C ASN A 446 -10.40 38.29 37.72
N LEU A 447 -9.34 37.47 37.58
CA LEU A 447 -8.70 36.81 38.73
C LEU A 447 -8.13 37.81 39.74
N THR A 448 -7.56 38.92 39.26
CA THR A 448 -7.03 39.97 40.13
C THR A 448 -8.15 40.68 40.90
N ALA A 449 -9.28 40.96 40.25
CA ALA A 449 -10.45 41.54 40.90
C ALA A 449 -11.04 40.59 41.95
N ASP A 450 -11.08 39.29 41.68
CA ASP A 450 -11.53 38.27 42.63
C ASP A 450 -10.63 38.19 43.86
N LEU A 451 -9.30 38.18 43.67
CA LEU A 451 -8.35 38.20 44.77
C LEU A 451 -8.52 39.45 45.65
N GLN A 452 -8.79 40.62 45.06
CA GLN A 452 -9.08 41.83 45.82
C GLN A 452 -10.39 41.73 46.62
N ARG A 453 -11.44 41.13 46.04
CA ARG A 453 -12.71 40.87 46.74
C ARG A 453 -12.51 39.93 47.93
N VAL A 454 -11.79 38.83 47.73
CA VAL A 454 -11.46 37.87 48.80
C VAL A 454 -10.65 38.56 49.90
N ARG A 455 -9.63 39.35 49.56
CA ARG A 455 -8.83 40.08 50.54
C ARG A 455 -9.67 41.05 51.38
N LYS A 456 -10.55 41.84 50.75
CA LYS A 456 -11.48 42.72 51.47
C LYS A 456 -12.41 41.95 52.42
N ARG A 457 -12.90 40.78 51.99
CA ARG A 457 -13.74 39.90 52.83
C ARG A 457 -12.99 39.40 54.05
N ILE A 458 -11.73 38.98 53.87
CA ILE A 458 -10.86 38.52 54.96
C ILE A 458 -10.56 39.67 55.94
N GLU A 459 -10.30 40.88 55.45
CA GLU A 459 -10.07 42.06 56.29
C GLU A 459 -11.32 42.46 57.08
N ALA A 460 -12.51 42.39 56.49
CA ALA A 460 -13.77 42.61 57.19
C ALA A 460 -14.01 41.58 58.31
N LEU A 461 -13.82 40.29 58.02
CA LEU A 461 -13.95 39.21 59.01
C LEU A 461 -12.94 39.35 60.18
N LYS A 462 -11.71 39.79 59.90
CA LYS A 462 -10.71 40.09 60.94
C LYS A 462 -11.09 41.29 61.81
N LYS A 463 -11.84 42.25 61.27
CA LYS A 463 -12.32 43.42 62.02
C LYS A 463 -13.50 43.06 62.92
N ASP A 464 -14.38 42.18 62.44
CA ASP A 464 -15.52 41.67 63.21
C ASP A 464 -15.07 40.71 64.33
N SER A 465 -13.98 39.95 64.15
CA SER A 465 -13.45 39.09 65.23
C SER A 465 -12.68 39.84 66.34
N LYS A 466 -12.50 41.16 66.21
CA LYS A 466 -11.83 42.03 67.20
C LYS A 466 -12.81 42.88 68.02
N LYS A 467 -14.11 42.84 67.70
CA LYS A 467 -15.20 43.29 68.55
C LYS A 467 -15.76 42.09 69.30
#